data_AF-A0A5T0DEY5-F1
#
_entry.id   AF-A0A5T0DEY5-F1
#
_cell.length_a   1.000
_cell.length_b   1.000
_cell.length_c   1.000
_cell.angle_alpha   90.00
_cell.angle_beta   90.00
_cell.angle_gamma   90.00
#
_symmetry.space_group_name_H-M   'P 1'
#
loop_
_entity.id
_entity.type
_entity.pdbx_description
1 polymer ?
#
loop_
_entity_poly.entity_id
_entity_poly.type
_entity_poly.pdbx_seq_one_letter_code
_entity_poly.pdbx_strand_id
1 'polypeptide(L)'
;CTSNYNSLLRTLETLNEIGNDDRVCILVTDYRDEKEKRQICETLESNFTDLNLFFFKFSKIIENSMSSGASFTELYNENNLSRLSYTNFFNEYQRLLDFIRKDK
;
A
#
# COMPACT_ATOMS: atom_id res chain seq x y z
N CYS A 1 -7.28 0.62 -0.82
CA CYS A 1 -8.27 -0.47 -0.76
C CYS A 1 -7.78 -1.59 0.15
N THR A 2 -8.66 -2.51 0.54
CA THR A 2 -8.30 -3.74 1.24
C THR A 2 -8.64 -4.95 0.36
N SER A 3 -8.31 -6.15 0.84
CA SER A 3 -8.69 -7.41 0.19
C SER A 3 -10.20 -7.69 0.17
N ASN A 4 -11.00 -6.91 0.89
CA ASN A 4 -12.44 -7.06 0.88
C ASN A 4 -12.98 -6.75 -0.52
N TYR A 5 -13.77 -7.68 -1.07
CA TYR A 5 -14.35 -7.57 -2.41
C TYR A 5 -15.12 -6.25 -2.64
N ASN A 6 -15.90 -5.78 -1.67
CA ASN A 6 -16.61 -4.50 -1.78
C ASN A 6 -15.64 -3.31 -1.80
N SER A 7 -14.50 -3.40 -1.09
CA SER A 7 -13.46 -2.38 -1.18
C SER A 7 -12.82 -2.36 -2.57
N LEU A 8 -12.61 -3.52 -3.19
CA LEU A 8 -12.07 -3.63 -4.54
C LEU A 8 -13.05 -3.04 -5.56
N LEU A 9 -14.33 -3.44 -5.53
CA LEU A 9 -15.36 -2.90 -6.42
C LEU A 9 -15.45 -1.37 -6.36
N ARG A 10 -15.52 -0.79 -5.15
CA ARG A 10 -15.53 0.68 -4.99
C ARG A 10 -14.29 1.35 -5.55
N THR A 11 -13.14 0.68 -5.48
CA THR A 11 -11.89 1.19 -6.05
C THR A 11 -11.98 1.21 -7.58
N LEU A 12 -12.51 0.14 -8.19
CA LEU A 12 -12.73 0.08 -9.64
C LEU A 12 -13.73 1.13 -10.11
N GLU A 13 -14.83 1.32 -9.38
CA GLU A 13 -15.81 2.40 -9.65
C GLU A 13 -15.13 3.78 -9.61
N THR A 14 -14.34 4.04 -8.56
CA THR A 14 -13.61 5.31 -8.43
C THR A 14 -12.65 5.53 -9.59
N LEU A 15 -11.89 4.51 -10.00
CA LEU A 15 -10.98 4.60 -11.15
C LEU A 15 -11.71 4.86 -12.46
N ASN A 16 -12.90 4.29 -12.65
CA ASN A 16 -13.74 4.58 -13.82
C ASN A 16 -14.23 6.04 -13.82
N GLU A 17 -14.47 6.63 -12.65
CA GLU A 17 -14.93 8.02 -12.52
C GLU A 17 -13.81 9.04 -12.71
N ILE A 18 -12.66 8.84 -12.05
CA ILE A 18 -11.55 9.81 -12.06
C ILE A 18 -10.54 9.56 -13.19
N GLY A 19 -10.60 8.40 -13.82
CA GLY A 19 -9.63 7.92 -14.80
C GLY A 19 -8.41 7.24 -14.18
N ASN A 20 -7.73 6.42 -14.99
CA ASN A 20 -6.47 5.78 -14.63
C ASN A 20 -5.31 6.55 -15.28
N ASP A 21 -4.91 7.65 -14.64
CA ASP A 21 -3.74 8.46 -15.03
C ASP A 21 -2.50 8.07 -14.21
N ASP A 22 -1.30 8.35 -14.73
CA ASP A 22 0.00 8.03 -14.13
C ASP A 22 0.20 8.65 -12.74
N ARG A 23 -0.61 9.64 -12.38
CA ARG A 23 -0.62 10.31 -11.07
C ARG A 23 -1.48 9.61 -10.02
N VAL A 24 -2.35 8.70 -10.46
CA VAL A 24 -3.21 7.92 -9.58
C VAL A 24 -2.44 6.68 -9.13
N CYS A 25 -2.46 6.42 -7.82
CA CYS A 25 -1.94 5.19 -7.25
C CYS A 25 -2.94 4.55 -6.30
N ILE A 26 -2.81 3.22 -6.15
CA ILE A 26 -3.66 2.42 -5.29
C ILE A 26 -2.83 1.86 -4.16
N LEU A 27 -3.17 2.28 -2.95
CA LEU A 27 -2.63 1.72 -1.72
C LEU A 27 -3.47 0.51 -1.31
N VAL A 28 -2.92 -0.68 -1.46
CA VAL A 28 -3.50 -1.93 -0.97
C VAL A 28 -2.99 -2.16 0.45
N THR A 29 -3.86 -2.03 1.44
CA THR A 29 -3.50 -2.11 2.87
C THR A 29 -4.08 -3.36 3.52
N ASP A 30 -3.42 -3.83 4.59
CA ASP A 30 -3.92 -4.87 5.49
C ASP A 30 -4.08 -6.27 4.86
N TYR A 31 -3.34 -6.55 3.78
CA TYR A 31 -3.24 -7.92 3.29
C TYR A 31 -2.32 -8.76 4.21
N ARG A 32 -2.62 -10.04 4.34
CA ARG A 32 -2.02 -10.98 5.30
C ARG A 32 -1.07 -11.96 4.63
N ASP A 33 -1.36 -12.37 3.40
CA ASP A 33 -0.57 -13.36 2.68
C ASP A 33 -0.50 -13.13 1.15
N GLU A 34 0.38 -13.87 0.49
CA GLU A 34 0.62 -13.77 -0.96
C GLU A 34 -0.54 -14.33 -1.80
N LYS A 35 -1.43 -15.15 -1.24
CA LYS A 35 -2.63 -15.58 -1.95
C LYS A 35 -3.61 -14.42 -2.06
N GLU A 36 -3.83 -13.71 -0.96
CA GLU A 36 -4.67 -12.53 -0.90
C GLU A 36 -4.13 -11.41 -1.80
N LYS A 37 -2.82 -11.17 -1.76
CA LYS A 37 -2.16 -10.22 -2.68
C LYS A 37 -2.44 -10.55 -4.15
N ARG A 38 -2.29 -11.81 -4.54
CA ARG A 38 -2.55 -12.27 -5.92
C ARG A 38 -4.01 -12.06 -6.34
N GLN A 39 -4.96 -12.40 -5.47
CA GLN A 39 -6.39 -12.19 -5.75
C GLN A 39 -6.72 -10.72 -5.98
N ILE A 40 -6.10 -9.82 -5.22
CA ILE A 40 -6.25 -8.37 -5.41
C ILE A 40 -5.68 -7.93 -6.76
N CYS A 41 -4.46 -8.36 -7.11
CA CYS A 41 -3.85 -8.08 -8.41
C CYS A 41 -4.75 -8.56 -9.56
N GLU A 42 -5.16 -9.83 -9.55
CA GLU A 42 -6.02 -10.41 -10.58
C GLU A 42 -7.34 -9.64 -10.75
N THR A 43 -7.94 -9.19 -9.65
CA THR A 43 -9.19 -8.43 -9.70
C THR A 43 -8.99 -7.01 -10.26
N LEU A 44 -7.93 -6.32 -9.86
CA LEU A 44 -7.67 -4.95 -10.30
C LEU A 44 -7.18 -4.92 -11.76
N GLU A 45 -6.23 -5.78 -12.10
CA GLU A 45 -5.57 -5.83 -13.41
C GLU A 45 -6.45 -6.43 -14.51
N SER A 46 -7.50 -7.18 -14.16
CA SER A 46 -8.52 -7.62 -15.14
C SER A 46 -9.44 -6.50 -15.63
N ASN A 47 -9.47 -5.35 -14.94
CA ASN A 47 -10.32 -4.21 -15.27
C ASN A 47 -9.54 -3.01 -15.80
N PHE A 48 -8.29 -2.82 -15.37
CA PHE A 48 -7.43 -1.71 -15.78
C PHE A 48 -6.00 -2.21 -16.04
N THR A 49 -5.35 -1.66 -17.07
CA THR A 49 -3.91 -1.87 -17.30
C THR A 49 -3.08 -0.80 -16.61
N ASP A 50 -1.80 -1.07 -16.35
CA ASP A 50 -0.82 -0.06 -15.93
C ASP A 50 -1.14 0.64 -14.59
N LEU A 51 -1.71 -0.11 -13.64
CA LEU A 51 -2.02 0.41 -12.31
C LEU A 51 -0.76 0.62 -11.45
N ASN A 52 -0.63 1.79 -10.85
CA ASN A 52 0.40 2.06 -9.83
C ASN A 52 -0.01 1.46 -8.46
N LEU A 53 0.29 0.18 -8.24
CA LEU A 53 -0.08 -0.54 -7.02
C LEU A 53 1.03 -0.48 -5.95
N PHE A 54 0.64 -0.27 -4.69
CA PHE A 54 1.52 -0.35 -3.52
C PHE A 54 0.91 -1.25 -2.45
N PHE A 55 1.71 -2.16 -1.90
CA PHE A 55 1.22 -3.26 -1.08
C PHE A 55 1.72 -3.15 0.35
N PHE A 56 0.89 -2.58 1.23
CA PHE A 56 1.19 -2.45 2.64
C PHE A 56 0.65 -3.66 3.38
N LYS A 57 1.52 -4.66 3.56
CA LYS A 57 1.22 -5.85 4.36
C LYS A 57 0.82 -5.43 5.77
N PHE A 58 -0.10 -6.17 6.38
CA PHE A 58 -0.41 -5.99 7.80
C PHE A 58 0.88 -5.90 8.63
N SER A 59 1.01 -4.80 9.37
CA SER A 59 2.20 -4.46 10.14
C SER A 59 1.81 -3.60 11.34
N LYS A 60 2.40 -3.92 12.50
CA LYS A 60 2.22 -3.12 13.74
C LYS A 60 2.77 -1.70 13.63
N ILE A 61 3.58 -1.39 12.61
CA ILE A 61 4.12 -0.03 12.43
C ILE A 61 3.01 1.01 12.27
N ILE A 62 1.86 0.64 11.68
CA ILE A 62 0.71 1.55 11.53
C ILE A 62 0.11 1.85 12.91
N GLU A 63 -0.18 0.81 13.70
CA GLU A 63 -0.71 0.92 15.07
C GLU A 63 0.25 1.70 15.99
N ASN A 64 1.54 1.39 15.91
CA ASN A 64 2.57 2.06 16.70
C ASN A 64 2.73 3.53 16.30
N SER A 65 2.62 3.86 15.02
CA SER A 65 2.66 5.25 14.55
C SER A 65 1.47 6.05 15.06
N MET A 66 0.26 5.48 14.99
CA MET A 66 -0.93 6.12 15.56
C MET A 66 -0.84 6.29 17.07
N SER A 67 -0.26 5.33 17.79
CA SER A 67 -0.19 5.33 19.25
C SER A 67 0.91 6.24 19.81
N SER A 68 2.07 6.29 19.14
CA SER A 68 3.24 7.06 19.60
C SER A 68 3.34 8.46 18.98
N GLY A 69 2.66 8.71 17.85
CA GLY A 69 2.85 9.90 17.04
C GLY A 69 4.14 9.91 16.22
N ALA A 70 4.98 8.88 16.32
CA ALA A 70 6.19 8.75 15.52
C ALA A 70 5.88 8.39 14.07
N SER A 71 6.67 8.91 13.13
CA SER A 71 6.60 8.54 11.72
C SER A 71 7.05 7.10 11.47
N PHE A 72 6.66 6.52 10.32
CA PHE A 72 7.15 5.20 9.92
C PHE A 72 8.67 5.13 9.80
N THR A 73 9.32 6.24 9.42
CA THR A 73 10.79 6.33 9.34
C THR A 73 11.42 6.30 10.72
N GLU A 74 10.86 7.00 11.70
CA GLU A 74 11.37 6.96 13.08
C GLU A 74 11.20 5.56 13.68
N LEU A 75 10.01 4.96 13.54
CA LEU A 75 9.72 3.61 14.03
C LEU A 75 10.60 2.55 13.36
N TYR A 76 10.84 2.66 12.05
CA TYR A 76 11.74 1.76 11.35
C TYR A 76 13.17 1.86 11.88
N ASN A 77 13.65 3.07 12.16
CA ASN A 77 15.04 3.32 12.56
C ASN A 77 15.28 3.22 14.07
N GLU A 78 14.25 3.02 14.89
CA GLU A 78 14.31 2.99 16.36
C GLU A 78 15.39 2.01 16.88
N ASN A 79 15.43 0.79 16.33
CA ASN A 79 16.43 -0.22 16.66
C ASN A 79 16.49 -1.32 15.57
N ASN A 80 17.47 -2.23 15.68
CA ASN A 80 17.67 -3.30 14.70
C ASN A 80 16.48 -4.28 14.60
N LEU A 81 15.78 -4.54 15.70
CA LEU A 81 14.60 -5.42 15.69
C LEU A 81 13.43 -4.76 14.95
N SER A 82 13.21 -3.46 15.18
CA SER A 82 12.20 -2.68 14.47
C SER A 82 12.48 -2.67 12.96
N ARG A 83 13.75 -2.50 12.54
CA ARG A 83 14.15 -2.61 11.12
C ARG A 83 13.74 -3.97 10.54
N LEU A 84 14.14 -5.06 11.19
CA LEU A 84 13.81 -6.41 10.72
C LEU A 84 12.30 -6.64 10.66
N SER A 85 11.57 -6.25 11.70
CA SER A 85 10.12 -6.44 11.78
C SER A 85 9.34 -5.65 10.75
N TYR A 86 9.82 -4.45 10.37
CA TYR A 86 9.10 -3.54 9.49
C TYR A 86 9.66 -3.45 8.07
N THR A 87 10.72 -4.20 7.73
CA THR A 87 11.40 -4.12 6.43
C THR A 87 10.45 -4.20 5.24
N ASN A 88 9.53 -5.17 5.21
CA ASN A 88 8.62 -5.33 4.08
C ASN A 88 7.70 -4.11 3.90
N PHE A 89 7.13 -3.61 4.99
CA PHE A 89 6.29 -2.41 4.96
C PHE A 89 7.11 -1.18 4.56
N PHE A 90 8.30 -1.02 5.16
CA PHE A 90 9.13 0.15 4.94
C PHE A 90 9.66 0.24 3.50
N ASN A 91 9.99 -0.89 2.87
CA ASN A 91 10.39 -0.93 1.47
C ASN A 91 9.28 -0.45 0.54
N GLU A 92 8.03 -0.89 0.75
CA GLU A 92 6.87 -0.44 -0.02
C GLU A 92 6.55 1.04 0.27
N TYR A 93 6.72 1.48 1.51
CA TYR A 93 6.58 2.89 1.87
C TYR A 93 7.62 3.77 1.18
N GLN A 94 8.89 3.35 1.07
CA GLN A 94 9.90 4.07 0.30
C GLN A 94 9.53 4.13 -1.19
N ARG A 95 9.05 3.02 -1.78
CA ARG A 95 8.58 3.03 -3.18
C ARG A 95 7.46 4.04 -3.39
N LEU A 96 6.52 4.14 -2.45
CA LEU A 96 5.44 5.12 -2.49
C LEU A 96 5.98 6.55 -2.41
N LEU A 97 6.91 6.82 -1.49
CA LEU A 97 7.52 8.16 -1.38
C LEU A 97 8.25 8.55 -2.67
N ASP A 98 8.96 7.61 -3.30
CA ASP A 98 9.66 7.85 -4.55
C ASP A 98 8.69 8.14 -5.69
N PHE A 99 7.56 7.43 -5.76
CA PHE A 99 6.49 7.71 -6.71
C PHE A 99 5.94 9.13 -6.53
N ILE A 100 5.58 9.52 -5.30
CA ILE A 100 5.05 10.86 -5.01
C ILE A 100 6.09 11.97 -5.30
N ARG A 101 7.38 11.67 -5.13
CA ARG A 101 8.46 12.64 -5.37
C ARG A 101 8.78 12.82 -6.85
N LYS A 102 8.52 11.83 -7.71
CA LYS A 102 8.77 11.93 -9.16
C LYS A 102 7.97 13.04 -9.84
N ASP A 103 6.86 13.47 -9.23
CA ASP A 103 6.03 14.58 -9.70
C ASP A 103 6.52 15.98 -9.26
N LYS A 104 7.72 16.09 -8.66
CA LYS A 104 8.37 17.36 -8.31
C LYS A 104 9.56 17.67 -9.22
#